data_AF-A0A3N5P354-F1
#
_entry.id   AF-A0A3N5P354-F1
#
_cell.length_a   1.000
_cell.length_b   1.000
_cell.length_c   1.000
_cell.angle_alpha   90.00
_cell.angle_beta   90.00
_cell.angle_gamma   90.00
#
_symmetry.space_group_name_H-M   'P 1'
#
loop_
_entity.id
_entity.type
_entity.pdbx_description
1 polymer ?
#
loop_
_entity_poly.entity_id
_entity_poly.type
_entity_poly.pdbx_seq_one_letter_code
_entity_poly.pdbx_strand_id
1 'polypeptide(L)' 'FGDPDVHFHVIPRYSGARNFMGMAYQDAGWPGPPALNVDVILDAPARDALVMELRQTWQRAAP' A
#
# COMPACT_ATOMS: atom_id res chain seq x y z
N PHE A 1 -6.04 -2.76 -21.96
CA PHE A 1 -7.48 -2.84 -21.65
C PHE A 1 -7.60 -2.81 -20.15
N GLY A 2 -8.32 -1.83 -19.60
CA GLY A 2 -8.46 -1.69 -18.14
C GLY A 2 -9.31 -2.81 -17.55
N ASP A 3 -9.27 -2.94 -16.23
CA ASP A 3 -10.22 -3.75 -15.48
C ASP A 3 -11.64 -3.21 -15.77
N PRO A 4 -12.56 -4.01 -16.32
CA PRO A 4 -13.92 -3.56 -16.62
C PRO A 4 -14.75 -3.29 -15.37
N ASP A 5 -14.33 -3.82 -14.21
CA ASP A 5 -15.06 -3.67 -12.96
C ASP A 5 -14.75 -2.33 -12.30
N VAL A 6 -15.82 -1.59 -11.98
CA VAL A 6 -15.70 -0.28 -11.33
C VAL A 6 -15.13 -0.46 -9.93
N HIS A 7 -13.98 0.18 -9.67
CA HIS A 7 -13.35 0.21 -8.37
C HIS A 7 -12.79 1.60 -8.06
N PHE A 8 -12.62 1.89 -6.78
CA PHE A 8 -12.06 3.16 -6.30
C PHE A 8 -10.72 2.91 -5.63
N HIS A 9 -9.73 3.75 -5.91
CA HIS A 9 -8.47 3.76 -5.19
C HIS A 9 -8.60 4.66 -3.95
N VAL A 10 -8.50 4.06 -2.77
CA VAL A 10 -8.36 4.78 -1.49
C VAL A 10 -6.93 4.59 -0.99
N ILE A 11 -6.13 5.65 -1.03
CA ILE A 11 -4.70 5.61 -0.72
C ILE A 11 -4.42 6.50 0.49
N PRO A 12 -4.13 5.93 1.68
CA PRO A 12 -3.65 6.71 2.82
C PRO A 12 -2.33 7.42 2.48
N ARG A 13 -2.26 8.72 2.74
CA ARG A 13 -1.10 9.57 2.41
C ARG A 13 -0.40 10.02 3.69
N TYR A 14 0.93 10.03 3.68
CA TYR A 14 1.75 10.41 4.84
C TYR A 14 2.90 11.30 4.40
N SER A 15 3.22 12.34 5.19
CA SER A 15 4.35 13.23 4.92
C SER A 15 5.73 12.60 5.13
N GLY A 16 5.77 11.39 5.71
CA GLY A 16 7.00 10.65 5.98
C GLY A 16 6.84 9.15 5.78
N ALA A 17 7.98 8.47 5.64
CA ALA A 17 8.02 7.04 5.37
C ALA A 17 7.27 6.23 6.44
N ARG A 18 6.53 5.20 6.01
CA ARG A 18 6.06 4.12 6.89
C ARG A 18 7.02 2.95 6.77
N ASN A 19 7.29 2.25 7.87
CA ASN A 19 8.20 1.11 7.86
C ASN A 19 7.44 -0.18 8.15
N PHE A 20 7.75 -1.23 7.40
CA PHE A 20 7.24 -2.57 7.63
C PHE A 20 8.33 -3.60 7.28
N MET A 21 8.59 -4.55 8.16
CA MET A 21 9.64 -5.58 8.00
C MET A 21 11.02 -5.01 7.60
N GLY A 22 11.39 -3.85 8.16
CA GLY A 22 12.67 -3.18 7.85
C GLY A 22 12.72 -2.47 6.50
N MET A 23 11.63 -2.50 5.71
CA MET A 23 11.49 -1.77 4.46
C MET A 23 10.76 -0.44 4.67
N ALA A 24 11.25 0.62 4.04
CA ALA A 24 10.64 1.94 4.05
C ALA A 24 9.72 2.13 2.83
N TYR A 25 8.50 2.57 3.10
CA TYR A 25 7.45 2.90 2.13
C TYR A 25 7.28 4.41 2.14
N GLN A 26 7.85 5.08 1.14
CA GLN A 26 7.75 6.52 0.97
C GLN A 26 6.58 6.89 0.07
N ASP A 27 5.93 8.01 0.38
CA ASP A 27 4.93 8.61 -0.48
C ASP A 27 5.61 9.54 -1.50
N ALA A 28 5.99 8.99 -2.65
CA ALA A 28 6.73 9.74 -3.68
C ALA A 28 5.94 10.92 -4.27
N GLY A 29 4.61 10.93 -4.14
CA GLY A 29 3.76 12.01 -4.62
C GLY A 29 3.56 13.12 -3.60
N TRP A 30 3.98 12.96 -2.35
CA TRP A 30 3.73 13.95 -1.29
C TRP A 30 4.56 15.24 -1.50
N PRO A 31 4.02 16.45 -1.26
CA PRO A 31 2.66 16.78 -0.78
C PRO A 31 1.60 16.93 -1.88
N GLY A 32 1.93 16.58 -3.13
CA GLY A 32 1.03 16.65 -4.26
C GLY A 32 0.08 15.44 -4.40
N PRO A 33 -0.56 15.31 -5.59
CA PRO A 33 -1.39 14.16 -5.92
C PRO A 33 -0.62 12.84 -5.82
N PRO A 34 -1.30 11.70 -5.60
CA PRO A 34 -0.64 10.39 -5.61
C PRO A 34 0.10 10.15 -6.93
N ALA A 35 1.36 9.74 -6.85
CA ALA A 35 2.14 9.34 -8.02
C ALA A 35 1.74 7.92 -8.43
N LEU A 36 0.82 7.79 -9.39
CA LEU A 36 0.29 6.49 -9.85
C LEU A 36 1.23 5.74 -10.82
N ASN A 37 2.38 6.34 -11.13
CA ASN A 37 3.40 5.79 -12.03
C ASN A 37 4.69 5.41 -11.27
N VAL A 38 4.66 5.37 -9.95
CA VAL A 38 5.80 5.05 -9.09
C VAL A 38 5.43 3.88 -8.19
N ASP A 39 6.22 2.81 -8.29
CA ASP A 39 5.99 1.57 -7.54
C ASP A 39 7.06 1.36 -6.46
N VAL A 40 6.65 0.79 -5.33
CA VAL A 40 7.58 0.15 -4.39
C VAL A 40 7.66 -1.32 -4.78
N ILE A 41 8.80 -1.73 -5.34
CA ILE A 41 9.00 -3.12 -5.78
C ILE A 41 9.17 -4.01 -4.55
N LEU A 42 8.28 -5.00 -4.42
CA LEU A 42 8.34 -6.02 -3.38
C LEU A 42 8.79 -7.35 -4.00
N ASP A 43 9.66 -8.07 -3.29
CA ASP A 43 9.87 -9.48 -3.56
C ASP A 43 8.69 -10.32 -3.04
N ALA A 44 8.65 -11.59 -3.43
CA ALA A 44 7.56 -12.48 -3.03
C ALA A 44 7.43 -12.61 -1.50
N PRO A 45 8.52 -12.81 -0.72
CA PRO A 45 8.44 -12.84 0.74
C PRO A 45 7.86 -11.56 1.37
N ALA A 46 8.31 -10.38 0.96
CA ALA A 46 7.83 -9.11 1.53
C ALA A 46 6.36 -8.87 1.18
N ARG A 47 5.95 -9.17 -0.07
CA ARG A 47 4.55 -9.11 -0.50
C ARG A 47 3.67 -10.04 0.34
N ASP A 48 4.09 -11.29 0.54
CA ASP A 48 3.29 -12.29 1.25
C ASP A 48 3.14 -11.92 2.74
N ALA A 49 4.20 -11.40 3.36
CA ALA A 49 4.14 -10.87 4.72
C ALA A 49 3.18 -9.69 4.84
N LEU A 50 3.20 -8.74 3.89
CA LEU A 50 2.32 -7.58 3.89
C LEU A 50 0.85 -7.98 3.70
N VAL A 51 0.57 -8.91 2.77
CA VAL A 51 -0.79 -9.44 2.55
C VAL A 51 -1.33 -10.12 3.81
N MET A 52 -0.49 -10.92 4.48
CA MET A 52 -0.89 -11.59 5.73
C MET A 52 -1.22 -10.58 6.83
N GLU A 53 -0.38 -9.56 7.03
CA GLU A 53 -0.61 -8.53 8.07
C GLU A 53 -1.89 -7.73 7.80
N LEU A 54 -2.13 -7.34 6.55
CA LEU A 54 -3.34 -6.60 6.17
C LEU A 54 -4.60 -7.42 6.43
N ARG A 55 -4.60 -8.71 6.10
CA ARG A 55 -5.73 -9.61 6.37
C ARG A 55 -6.00 -9.73 7.87
N GLN A 56 -4.96 -9.95 8.68
CA GLN A 56 -5.11 -10.08 10.13
C GLN A 56 -5.57 -8.77 10.76
N THR A 57 -5.02 -7.63 10.34
CA THR A 57 -5.44 -6.31 10.83
C THR A 57 -6.91 -6.05 10.50
N TRP A 58 -7.36 -6.40 9.30
CA TRP A 58 -8.77 -6.26 8.93
C TRP A 58 -9.69 -7.11 9.79
N GLN A 59 -9.30 -8.36 10.06
CA GLN A 59 -10.06 -9.24 10.94
C GLN A 59 -10.13 -8.73 12.38
N ARG A 60 -9.05 -8.12 12.89
CA ARG A 60 -9.02 -7.52 14.23
C ARG A 60 -9.86 -6.24 14.32
N ALA A 61 -9.94 -5.48 13.24
CA ALA A 61 -10.68 -4.22 13.17
C ALA A 61 -12.16 -4.39 12.79
N ALA A 62 -12.54 -5.58 12.31
CA ALA A 62 -13.93 -5.90 12.03
C ALA A 62 -14.73 -5.98 13.36
N PRO A 63 -15.91 -5.34 13.43
CA PRO A 63 -16.75 -5.33 14.62
C PRO A 63 -17.31 -6.70 14.99
#